data_AF-A0A1Y4THV4-F1
#
_entry.id   AF-A0A1Y4THV4-F1
#
_cell.length_a   1.000
_cell.length_b   1.000
_cell.length_c   1.000
_cell.angle_alpha   90.00
_cell.angle_beta   90.00
_cell.angle_gamma   90.00
#
_symmetry.space_group_name_H-M   'P 1'
#
loop_
_entity.id
_entity.type
_entity.pdbx_description
1 polymer ?
#
loop_
_entity_poly.entity_id
_entity_poly.type
_entity_poly.pdbx_seq_one_letter_code
_entity_poly.pdbx_strand_id
1 'polypeptide(L)' 'MPARQIARITGYGARTVSHWCNEGRLRAFSHQHTYKVPKEWLLAFLTSEDYNSITQKSKEHYATIAAVGKTAGK' A
#
# COMPACT_ATOMS: atom_id res chain seq x y z
N MET A 1 -10.96 -8.35 -8.33
CA MET A 1 -10.45 -7.16 -9.02
C MET A 1 -9.06 -7.43 -9.57
N PRO A 2 -8.75 -7.03 -10.80
CA PRO A 2 -7.42 -7.16 -11.39
C PRO A 2 -6.45 -6.11 -10.84
N ALA A 3 -5.15 -6.43 -10.84
CA ALA A 3 -4.08 -5.56 -10.32
C ALA A 3 -4.09 -4.14 -10.91
N ARG A 4 -4.44 -3.98 -12.20
CA ARG A 4 -4.55 -2.66 -12.87
C ARG A 4 -5.64 -1.77 -12.26
N GLN A 5 -6.74 -2.36 -11.80
CA GLN A 5 -7.83 -1.59 -11.18
C GLN A 5 -7.44 -1.16 -9.77
N ILE A 6 -6.77 -2.05 -9.03
CA ILE A 6 -6.24 -1.76 -7.70
C ILE A 6 -5.19 -0.65 -7.77
N ALA A 7 -4.29 -0.70 -8.76
CA ALA A 7 -3.32 0.35 -9.03
C ALA A 7 -3.96 1.74 -9.21
N ARG A 8 -5.11 1.83 -9.88
CA ARG A 8 -5.87 3.08 -10.02
C ARG A 8 -6.48 3.57 -8.71
N ILE A 9 -6.85 2.66 -7.81
CA ILE A 9 -7.45 3.00 -6.50
C ILE A 9 -6.37 3.43 -5.52
N THR A 10 -5.25 2.72 -5.48
CA THR A 10 -4.18 2.93 -4.50
C THR A 10 -3.14 3.95 -4.96
N GLY A 11 -3.10 4.29 -6.26
CA GLY A 11 -2.10 5.18 -6.84
C GLY A 11 -0.73 4.52 -7.09
N TYR A 12 -0.56 3.25 -6.70
CA TYR A 12 0.68 2.49 -6.93
C TYR A 12 0.72 1.90 -8.34
N GLY A 13 1.92 1.60 -8.83
CA GLY A 13 2.10 0.90 -10.09
C GLY A 13 1.52 -0.53 -10.05
N ALA A 14 0.97 -1.00 -11.18
CA ALA A 14 0.45 -2.37 -11.28
C ALA A 14 1.50 -3.45 -10.94
N ARG A 15 2.79 -3.15 -11.17
CA ARG A 15 3.92 -4.01 -10.77
C ARG A 15 4.02 -4.16 -9.26
N THR A 16 3.86 -3.07 -8.50
CA THR A 16 3.87 -3.08 -7.04
C THR A 16 2.69 -3.87 -6.49
N VAL A 17 1.50 -3.71 -7.08
CA VAL A 17 0.32 -4.49 -6.71
C VAL A 17 0.55 -5.98 -6.95
N SER A 18 1.13 -6.35 -8.10
CA SER A 18 1.48 -7.75 -8.37
C SER A 18 2.53 -8.29 -7.40
N HIS A 19 3.46 -7.46 -6.94
CA HIS A 19 4.44 -7.82 -5.91
C HIS A 19 3.75 -8.16 -4.59
N TRP A 20 2.79 -7.34 -4.14
CA TRP A 20 2.02 -7.63 -2.95
C TRP A 20 1.25 -8.95 -3.04
N CYS A 21 0.72 -9.28 -4.23
CA CYS A 21 0.09 -10.58 -4.47
C CYS A 21 1.11 -11.74 -4.40
N ASN A 22 2.29 -11.58 -5.00
CA ASN A 22 3.33 -12.62 -5.01
C ASN A 22 3.94 -12.86 -3.62
N GLU A 23 4.14 -11.82 -2.83
CA GLU A 23 4.65 -11.91 -1.46
C GLU A 23 3.60 -12.41 -0.44
N GLY A 24 2.34 -12.57 -0.87
CA GLY A 24 1.24 -12.95 0.02
C GLY A 24 0.74 -11.83 0.94
N ARG A 25 1.26 -10.60 0.80
CA ARG A 25 0.81 -9.41 1.54
C ARG A 25 -0.63 -9.04 1.17
N LEU A 26 -0.93 -9.09 -0.12
CA LEU A 26 -2.28 -8.93 -0.65
C LEU A 26 -2.81 -10.30 -1.07
N ARG A 27 -3.81 -10.80 -0.34
CA ARG A 27 -4.44 -12.07 -0.71
C ARG A 27 -5.06 -11.95 -2.10
N ALA A 28 -4.76 -12.90 -2.97
CA ALA A 28 -5.28 -12.97 -4.32
C ALA A 28 -5.44 -14.44 -4.72
N PHE A 29 -6.37 -14.71 -5.64
CA PHE A 29 -6.45 -16.01 -6.31
C PHE A 29 -5.97 -15.87 -7.74
N SER A 30 -5.24 -16.87 -8.22
CA SER A 30 -4.86 -16.96 -9.63
C SER A 30 -6.08 -17.39 -10.45
N HIS A 31 -6.35 -16.66 -11.51
CA HIS A 31 -7.44 -16.99 -12.43
C HIS A 31 -7.02 -16.61 -13.84
N GLN A 32 -6.90 -17.61 -14.71
CA GLN A 32 -6.54 -17.43 -16.12
C GLN A 32 -5.30 -16.53 -16.30
N HIS A 33 -4.18 -16.88 -15.66
CA HIS A 33 -2.91 -16.14 -15.70
C HIS A 33 -2.94 -14.72 -15.11
N THR A 34 -4.00 -14.35 -14.39
CA THR A 34 -4.11 -13.05 -13.72
C THR A 34 -4.47 -13.19 -12.26
N TYR A 35 -3.99 -12.26 -11.42
CA TYR A 35 -4.42 -12.18 -10.03
C TYR A 35 -5.77 -11.48 -9.93
N LYS A 36 -6.71 -12.12 -9.24
CA LYS A 36 -7.98 -11.52 -8.86
C LYS A 36 -8.04 -11.39 -7.34
N VAL A 37 -8.32 -10.18 -6.88
CA VAL A 37 -8.44 -9.84 -5.45
C VAL A 37 -9.91 -9.56 -5.11
N PRO A 38 -10.55 -10.28 -4.18
CA PRO A 38 -11.85 -9.91 -3.63
C PRO A 38 -11.84 -8.50 -3.02
N LYS A 39 -12.96 -7.78 -3.10
CA LYS A 39 -13.06 -6.42 -2.54
C LYS A 39 -12.81 -6.42 -1.02
N GLU A 40 -13.26 -7.45 -0.32
CA GLU A 40 -13.12 -7.61 1.12
C GLU A 40 -11.64 -7.75 1.53
N TRP A 41 -10.86 -8.52 0.76
CA TRP A 41 -9.43 -8.71 1.00
C TRP A 41 -8.64 -7.46 0.67
N LEU A 42 -9.03 -6.73 -0.38
CA LEU A 42 -8.45 -5.43 -0.68
C LEU A 42 -8.72 -4.44 0.46
N LEU A 43 -9.96 -4.36 0.95
CA LEU A 43 -10.31 -3.46 2.05
C LEU A 43 -9.50 -3.80 3.31
N ALA A 44 -9.47 -5.07 3.70
CA ALA A 44 -8.68 -5.53 4.85
C ALA A 44 -7.18 -5.18 4.71
N PHE A 45 -6.63 -5.30 3.50
CA PHE A 45 -5.26 -4.90 3.22
C PHE A 45 -5.07 -3.38 3.33
N LEU A 46 -5.96 -2.56 2.75
CA LEU A 46 -5.86 -1.10 2.82
C LEU A 46 -6.00 -0.54 4.23
N THR A 47 -6.74 -1.24 5.11
CA THR A 47 -6.87 -0.88 6.52
C THR A 47 -5.80 -1.53 7.41
N SER A 48 -4.91 -2.36 6.85
CA SER A 48 -3.88 -3.05 7.63
C SER A 48 -2.68 -2.14 7.93
N GLU A 49 -1.98 -2.44 9.03
CA GLU A 49 -0.70 -1.79 9.35
C GLU A 49 0.37 -2.01 8.27
N ASP A 50 0.30 -3.13 7.54
CA ASP A 50 1.17 -3.45 6.41
C ASP A 50 1.09 -2.39 5.31
N TYR A 51 -0.14 -2.01 4.92
CA TYR A 51 -0.36 -0.95 3.94
C TYR A 51 0.03 0.43 4.48
N ASN A 52 -0.32 0.72 5.74
CA ASN A 52 0.07 1.97 6.39
C ASN A 52 1.61 2.11 6.48
N SER A 53 2.33 1.02 6.67
CA SER A 53 3.80 0.98 6.64
C SER A 53 4.36 1.19 5.23
N ILE A 54 3.69 0.71 4.17
CA ILE A 54 4.08 1.01 2.78
C ILE A 54 3.91 2.51 2.47
N THR A 55 2.90 3.16 3.06
CA THR A 55 2.70 4.61 2.95
C THR A 55 3.59 5.42 3.91
N GLN A 56 4.33 4.76 4.80
CA GLN A 56 5.13 5.44 5.80
C GLN A 56 6.24 6.22 5.07
N LYS A 57 6.05 7.54 5.07
CA LYS A 57 7.00 8.53 4.55
C LYS A 57 8.40 8.17 5.05
N SER A 58 9.42 8.37 4.21
CA SER A 58 10.83 8.07 4.55
C SER A 58 11.13 8.49 5.99
N LYS A 59 11.99 7.76 6.70
CA LYS A 59 12.45 8.17 8.05
C LYS A 59 12.92 9.63 8.04
N GLU A 60 13.44 10.11 6.91
CA GLU A 60 13.81 11.51 6.65
C GLU A 60 12.63 12.48 6.70
N HIS A 61 11.45 12.07 6.23
CA HIS A 61 10.23 12.85 6.33
C HIS A 61 9.75 12.97 7.77
N TYR A 62 9.80 11.90 8.56
CA TYR A 62 9.50 11.97 10.00
C TYR A 62 10.51 12.84 10.75
N ALA A 63 11.80 12.76 10.39
CA ALA A 63 12.83 13.66 10.92
C ALA A 63 12.52 15.12 10.57
N THR A 64 12.06 15.39 9.35
CA THR A 64 11.68 16.73 8.88
C THR A 64 10.43 17.25 9.61
N ILE A 65 9.38 16.42 9.77
CA ILE A 65 8.20 16.79 10.56
C ILE A 65 8.59 17.07 12.03
N ALA A 66 9.43 16.22 12.64
CA ALA A 66 9.89 16.40 14.01
C ALA A 66 10.73 17.69 14.17
N ALA A 67 11.53 18.04 13.16
CA ALA A 67 12.28 19.30 13.13
C ALA A 67 11.36 20.52 13.00
N VAL A 68 10.34 20.45 12.14
CA VAL A 68 9.32 21.51 11.97
C VAL A 68 8.46 21.68 13.23
N GLY A 69 8.16 20.59 13.95
CA GLY A 69 7.44 20.66 15.23
C GLY A 69 8.22 21.33 16.37
N LYS A 70 9.56 21.34 16.32
CA LYS A 70 10.43 21.98 17.32
C LYS A 70 10.59 23.50 17.13
N THR A 71 10.27 24.04 15.96
CA THR A 71 10.42 25.49 15.70
C THR A 71 9.18 26.31 16.05
N ALA A 72 8.04 25.67 16.36
CA ALA A 72 6.78 26.34 16.69
C ALA A 72 6.55 26.56 18.21
N GLY A 73 7.54 26.26 19.05
CA GLY A 73 7.45 26.38 20.51
C GLY A 73 8.51 27.31 21.11
N LYS A 74 8.78 28.45 20.47
CA LYS A 74 9.57 29.54 21.05
C LYS A 74 8.63 30.59 21.64
#